data_AF-A0A1G3MAP9-F1
#
_entry.id   AF-A0A1G3MAP9-F1
#
_cell.length_a   1.000
_cell.length_b   1.000
_cell.length_c   1.000
_cell.angle_alpha   90.00
_cell.angle_beta   90.00
_cell.angle_gamma   90.00
#
_symmetry.space_group_name_H-M   'P 1'
#
loop_
_entity.id
_entity.type
_entity.pdbx_description
1 polymer ?
#
loop_
_entity_poly.entity_id
_entity_poly.type
_entity_poly.pdbx_seq_one_letter_code
_entity_poly.pdbx_strand_id
1 'polypeptide(L)'
;MNITKITIGRLYNLGSYEHVRYELTAEVPQGESPATAIIGMEKILAALSPKTSTHSRDELDREKRQVEEMHRKLSDEGPDEFRRYYGHSFVGTPEEYISRCEQSRADNVRRRDAWEVRCAKARKMLEDLGGAANWKDAKLDWEDGDDFDA
;
A
#
# COMPACT_ATOMS: atom_id res chain seq x y z
N MET A 1 1.62 -28.83 26.48
CA MET A 1 0.94 -27.53 26.65
C MET A 1 0.48 -27.11 25.27
N ASN A 2 -0.83 -27.12 25.01
CA ASN A 2 -1.37 -26.80 23.69
C ASN A 2 -1.83 -25.35 23.69
N ILE A 3 -1.36 -24.56 22.73
CA ILE A 3 -1.86 -23.21 22.49
C ILE A 3 -3.24 -23.36 21.84
N THR A 4 -4.28 -22.87 22.52
CA THR A 4 -5.67 -22.96 22.05
C THR A 4 -6.23 -21.64 21.56
N LYS A 5 -5.54 -20.53 21.85
CA LYS A 5 -5.94 -19.18 21.47
C LYS A 5 -4.73 -18.30 21.26
N ILE A 6 -4.74 -17.53 20.18
CA ILE A 6 -3.68 -16.57 19.84
C ILE A 6 -4.33 -15.24 19.51
N THR A 7 -3.81 -14.17 20.10
CA THR A 7 -4.18 -12.80 19.72
C THR A 7 -2.95 -12.09 19.21
N ILE A 8 -3.05 -11.46 18.05
CA ILE A 8 -2.02 -10.57 17.52
C ILE A 8 -2.60 -9.19 17.24
N GLY A 9 -1.86 -8.16 17.63
CA GLY A 9 -2.21 -6.76 17.38
C GLY A 9 -1.16 -6.11 16.50
N ARG A 10 -1.59 -5.27 15.55
CA ARG A 10 -0.69 -4.43 14.76
C ARG A 10 -1.20 -3.00 14.71
N LEU A 11 -0.31 -2.08 15.09
CA LEU A 11 -0.54 -0.65 15.08
C LEU A 11 0.14 -0.03 13.85
N TYR A 12 -0.59 0.76 13.09
CA TYR A 12 -0.09 1.56 11.98
C TYR A 12 -0.19 3.04 12.34
N ASN A 13 0.95 3.72 12.37
CA ASN A 13 1.00 5.18 12.50
C ASN A 13 0.82 5.82 11.12
N LEU A 14 -0.22 6.64 10.97
CA LEU A 14 -0.58 7.31 9.71
C LEU A 14 0.07 8.70 9.56
N GLY A 15 0.70 9.23 10.60
CA GLY A 15 1.09 10.63 10.72
C GLY A 15 -0.01 11.44 11.42
N SER A 16 0.27 12.70 11.76
CA SER A 16 -0.70 13.64 12.34
C SER A 16 -1.48 13.10 13.56
N TYR A 17 -0.80 12.33 14.41
CA TYR A 17 -1.37 11.64 15.59
C TYR A 17 -2.46 10.59 15.28
N GLU A 18 -2.65 10.23 14.01
CA GLU A 18 -3.63 9.24 13.60
C GLU A 18 -3.02 7.83 13.59
N HIS A 19 -3.76 6.89 14.17
CA HIS A 19 -3.34 5.51 14.31
C HIS A 19 -4.47 4.56 13.94
N VAL A 20 -4.12 3.45 13.30
CA VAL A 20 -5.05 2.34 13.06
C VAL A 20 -4.48 1.09 13.75
N ARG A 21 -5.24 0.53 14.68
CA ARG A 21 -4.91 -0.74 15.34
C ARG A 21 -5.84 -1.83 14.81
N TYR A 22 -5.25 -2.90 14.31
CA TYR A 22 -5.97 -4.13 14.02
C TYR A 22 -5.59 -5.18 15.04
N GLU A 23 -6.59 -5.86 15.59
CA GLU A 23 -6.40 -7.00 16.47
C GLU A 23 -7.13 -8.21 15.89
N LEU A 24 -6.43 -9.33 15.82
CA LEU A 24 -6.99 -10.60 15.39
C LEU A 24 -6.81 -11.61 16.51
N THR A 25 -7.90 -12.31 16.82
CA THR A 25 -7.89 -13.43 17.75
C THR A 25 -8.32 -14.67 16.99
N ALA A 26 -7.49 -15.70 17.03
CA ALA A 26 -7.79 -17.02 16.47
C ALA A 26 -7.83 -18.07 17.58
N GLU A 27 -8.82 -18.95 17.50
CA GLU A 27 -8.84 -20.19 18.28
C GLU A 27 -8.15 -21.29 17.48
N VAL A 28 -7.26 -22.03 18.13
CA VAL A 28 -6.46 -23.10 17.52
C VAL A 28 -7.01 -24.44 18.00
N PRO A 29 -7.69 -25.22 17.13
CA PRO A 29 -8.21 -26.52 17.49
C PRO A 29 -7.11 -27.52 17.88
N GLN A 30 -7.49 -28.57 18.59
CA GLN A 30 -6.53 -29.61 18.98
C GLN A 30 -5.98 -30.34 17.75
N GLY A 31 -4.65 -30.46 17.65
CA GLY A 31 -3.96 -31.09 16.52
C GLY A 31 -3.61 -30.14 15.36
N GLU A 32 -4.12 -28.91 15.39
CA GLU A 32 -3.73 -27.85 14.46
C GLU A 32 -2.41 -27.19 14.89
N SER A 33 -1.69 -26.60 13.93
CA SER A 33 -0.42 -25.93 14.19
C SER A 33 -0.63 -24.46 14.59
N PRO A 34 -0.24 -24.04 15.81
CA PRO A 34 -0.25 -22.63 16.21
C PRO A 34 0.59 -21.74 15.28
N ALA A 35 1.68 -22.27 14.72
CA ALA A 35 2.54 -21.54 13.80
C ALA A 35 1.82 -21.18 12.50
N THR A 36 1.00 -22.11 11.98
CA THR A 36 0.18 -21.86 10.78
C THR A 36 -0.83 -20.76 11.03
N ALA A 37 -1.48 -20.77 12.21
CA ALA A 37 -2.41 -19.71 12.60
C ALA A 37 -1.71 -18.34 12.68
N ILE A 38 -0.53 -18.26 13.30
CA ILE A 38 0.27 -17.02 13.37
C ILE A 38 0.60 -16.50 11.97
N ILE A 39 1.16 -17.35 11.10
CA ILE A 39 1.54 -16.97 9.72
C ILE A 39 0.30 -16.47 8.94
N GLY A 40 -0.85 -17.13 9.12
CA GLY A 40 -2.11 -16.72 8.49
C GLY A 40 -2.56 -15.34 8.94
N MET A 41 -2.60 -15.11 10.26
CA MET A 41 -3.01 -13.83 10.84
C MET A 41 -2.05 -12.70 10.47
N GLU A 42 -0.73 -12.94 10.45
CA GLU A 42 0.27 -11.95 10.01
C GLU A 42 0.05 -11.51 8.56
N LYS A 43 -0.29 -12.47 7.68
CA LYS A 43 -0.63 -12.17 6.28
C LYS A 43 -1.89 -11.32 6.14
N ILE A 44 -2.92 -11.59 6.95
CA ILE A 44 -4.15 -10.77 6.99
C ILE A 44 -3.79 -9.35 7.43
N LEU A 45 -3.11 -9.19 8.56
CA LEU A 45 -2.72 -7.87 9.07
C LEU A 45 -1.87 -7.10 8.06
N ALA A 46 -0.86 -7.74 7.46
CA ALA A 46 -0.03 -7.11 6.44
C ALA A 46 -0.83 -6.61 5.23
N ALA A 47 -1.85 -7.36 4.81
CA ALA A 47 -2.75 -6.96 3.72
C ALA A 47 -3.73 -5.84 4.12
N LEU A 48 -4.01 -5.66 5.41
CA LEU A 48 -4.82 -4.55 5.93
C LEU A 48 -4.02 -3.27 6.19
N SER A 49 -2.71 -3.27 5.88
CA SER A 49 -1.86 -2.09 6.03
C SER A 49 -2.46 -0.87 5.32
N PRO A 50 -2.73 0.24 6.05
CA PRO A 50 -3.27 1.46 5.46
C PRO A 50 -2.22 2.22 4.63
N LYS A 51 -0.93 2.00 4.91
CA LYS A 51 0.17 2.50 4.09
C LYS A 51 0.42 1.53 2.94
N THR A 52 0.30 2.02 1.70
CA THR A 52 0.59 1.23 0.50
C THR A 52 2.09 1.24 0.21
N SER A 53 2.70 0.06 0.07
CA SER A 53 4.09 -0.05 -0.42
C SER A 53 4.18 -0.01 -1.94
N THR A 54 3.06 0.29 -2.61
CA THR A 54 2.92 0.37 -4.06
C THR A 54 2.39 1.75 -4.44
N HIS A 55 2.64 2.14 -5.69
CA HIS A 55 2.15 3.39 -6.25
C HIS A 55 0.62 3.44 -6.18
N SER A 56 0.10 4.61 -5.86
CA SER A 56 -1.33 4.94 -5.94
C SER A 56 -1.81 4.95 -7.39
N ARG A 57 -3.13 4.87 -7.59
CA ARG A 57 -3.73 4.97 -8.93
C ARG A 57 -3.39 6.30 -9.60
N ASP A 58 -3.38 7.39 -8.84
CA ASP A 58 -2.99 8.73 -9.34
C ASP A 58 -1.52 8.79 -9.78
N GLU A 59 -0.61 8.11 -9.07
CA GLU A 59 0.79 7.96 -9.50
C GLU A 59 0.89 7.16 -10.80
N LEU A 60 0.18 6.04 -10.91
CA LEU A 60 0.16 5.22 -12.14
C LEU A 60 -0.43 5.98 -13.35
N ASP A 61 -1.42 6.85 -13.11
CA ASP A 61 -1.99 7.72 -14.13
C ASP A 61 -1.02 8.85 -14.55
N ARG A 62 -0.25 9.39 -13.59
CA ARG A 62 0.83 10.33 -13.90
C ARG A 62 1.93 9.66 -14.72
N GLU A 63 2.34 8.45 -14.36
CA GLU A 63 3.30 7.65 -15.14
C GLU A 63 2.80 7.38 -16.56
N LYS A 64 1.52 7.04 -16.72
CA LYS A 64 0.90 6.84 -18.04
C LYS A 64 1.03 8.09 -18.90
N ARG A 65 0.62 9.25 -18.36
CA ARG A 65 0.71 10.53 -19.06
C ARG A 65 2.15 10.90 -19.42
N GLN A 66 3.10 10.60 -18.52
CA GLN A 66 4.52 10.85 -18.77
C GLN A 66 5.03 10.01 -19.94
N VAL A 67 4.66 8.73 -20.03
CA VAL A 67 5.03 7.86 -21.15
C VAL A 67 4.41 8.35 -22.47
N GLU A 68 3.13 8.73 -22.46
CA GLU A 68 2.45 9.30 -23.62
C GLU A 68 3.11 10.62 -24.08
N GLU A 69 3.51 11.47 -23.15
CA GLU A 69 4.25 12.70 -23.43
C GLU A 69 5.61 12.42 -24.05
N MET A 70 6.34 11.42 -23.55
CA MET A 70 7.63 11.02 -24.11
C MET A 70 7.50 10.55 -25.57
N HIS A 71 6.49 9.72 -25.88
CA HIS A 71 6.20 9.29 -27.26
C HIS A 71 5.89 10.47 -28.17
N ARG A 72 5.00 11.36 -27.72
CA ARG A 72 4.63 12.57 -28.46
C ARG A 72 5.85 13.45 -28.75
N LYS A 73 6.67 13.71 -27.74
CA LYS A 73 7.87 14.56 -27.88
C LYS A 73 8.89 13.94 -28.84
N LEU A 74 9.10 12.63 -28.77
CA LEU A 74 9.98 11.93 -29.70
C LEU A 74 9.45 11.99 -31.15
N SER A 75 8.14 11.85 -31.34
CA SER A 75 7.49 11.94 -32.65
C SER A 75 7.51 13.35 -33.23
N ASP A 76 7.16 14.35 -32.44
CA ASP A 76 6.92 15.72 -32.91
C ASP A 76 8.21 16.54 -33.03
N GLU A 77 9.15 16.35 -32.09
CA GLU A 77 10.37 17.17 -31.97
C GLU A 77 11.66 16.38 -32.32
N GLY A 78 11.56 15.06 -32.39
CA GLY A 78 12.68 14.19 -32.73
C GLY A 78 13.63 13.87 -31.56
N PRO A 79 14.63 13.02 -31.80
CA PRO A 79 15.49 12.45 -30.76
C PRO A 79 16.42 13.48 -30.09
N ASP A 80 16.84 14.53 -30.79
CA ASP A 80 17.75 15.54 -30.25
C ASP A 80 17.07 16.45 -29.21
N GLU A 81 15.85 16.91 -29.50
CA GLU A 81 15.06 17.68 -28.53
C GLU A 81 14.56 16.82 -27.37
N PHE A 82 14.23 15.56 -27.63
CA PHE A 82 13.96 14.59 -26.58
C PHE A 82 15.14 14.50 -25.60
N ARG A 83 16.37 14.41 -26.12
CA ARG A 83 17.59 14.38 -25.30
C ARG A 83 17.85 15.69 -24.56
N ARG A 84 17.50 16.85 -25.13
CA ARG A 84 17.62 18.11 -24.37
C ARG A 84 16.71 18.15 -23.15
N TYR A 85 15.50 17.60 -23.26
CA TYR A 85 14.52 17.63 -22.20
C TYR A 85 14.72 16.53 -21.14
N TYR A 86 15.02 15.29 -21.56
CA TYR A 86 15.15 14.13 -20.67
C TYR A 86 16.59 13.65 -20.46
N GLY A 87 17.55 14.13 -21.25
CA GLY A 87 18.90 13.54 -21.38
C GLY A 87 19.82 13.72 -20.18
N HIS A 88 19.42 14.45 -19.15
CA HIS A 88 20.11 14.41 -17.85
C HIS A 88 19.86 13.10 -17.09
N SER A 89 18.87 12.30 -17.51
CA SER A 89 18.31 11.22 -16.68
C SER A 89 18.27 9.84 -17.34
N PHE A 90 18.78 9.66 -18.58
CA PHE A 90 18.75 8.35 -19.21
C PHE A 90 19.98 8.00 -20.06
N VAL A 91 20.24 6.69 -20.15
CA VAL A 91 21.31 6.06 -20.94
C VAL A 91 20.70 5.28 -22.11
N GLY A 92 21.29 5.35 -23.31
CA GLY A 92 20.80 4.63 -24.50
C GLY A 92 20.01 5.52 -25.45
N THR A 93 19.20 4.91 -26.33
CA THR A 93 18.33 5.67 -27.24
C THR A 93 17.05 6.14 -26.54
N PRO A 94 16.38 7.20 -27.05
CA PRO A 94 15.06 7.60 -26.56
C PRO A 94 14.05 6.44 -26.50
N GLU A 95 14.02 5.61 -27.53
CA GLU A 95 13.14 4.44 -27.62
C GLU A 95 13.44 3.40 -26.53
N GLU A 96 14.72 3.10 -26.29
CA GLU A 96 15.14 2.21 -25.20
C GLU A 96 14.73 2.76 -23.84
N TYR A 97 14.84 4.08 -23.64
CA TYR A 97 14.42 4.71 -22.41
C TYR A 97 12.90 4.67 -22.20
N ILE A 98 12.13 5.02 -23.23
CA ILE A 98 10.67 4.94 -23.19
C ILE A 98 10.22 3.51 -22.87
N SER A 99 10.84 2.51 -23.52
CA SER A 99 10.54 1.10 -23.26
C SER A 99 10.84 0.68 -21.82
N ARG A 100 11.94 1.16 -21.21
CA ARG A 100 12.19 0.94 -19.77
C ARG A 100 11.13 1.60 -18.88
N CYS A 101 10.69 2.81 -19.21
CA CYS A 101 9.63 3.50 -18.47
C CYS A 101 8.30 2.76 -18.59
N GLU A 102 7.95 2.26 -19.77
CA GLU A 102 6.78 1.41 -20.01
C GLU A 102 6.82 0.13 -19.20
N GLN A 103 7.97 -0.55 -19.18
CA GLN A 103 8.16 -1.78 -18.41
C GLN A 103 8.04 -1.50 -16.90
N SER A 104 8.68 -0.45 -16.40
CA SER A 104 8.58 -0.03 -15.00
C SER A 104 7.13 0.27 -14.61
N ARG A 105 6.39 1.00 -15.46
CA ARG A 105 4.98 1.29 -15.27
C ARG A 105 4.15 0.00 -15.23
N ALA A 106 4.34 -0.91 -16.20
CA ALA A 106 3.62 -2.18 -16.24
C ALA A 106 3.86 -3.01 -14.97
N ASP A 107 5.09 -3.01 -14.45
CA ASP A 107 5.43 -3.65 -13.19
C ASP A 107 4.75 -2.99 -11.99
N ASN A 108 4.71 -1.66 -11.94
CA ASN A 108 4.02 -0.91 -10.89
C ASN A 108 2.51 -1.18 -10.90
N VAL A 109 1.87 -1.18 -12.07
CA VAL A 109 0.45 -1.56 -12.24
C VAL A 109 0.21 -2.97 -11.73
N ARG A 110 1.01 -3.95 -12.16
CA ARG A 110 0.89 -5.35 -11.72
C ARG A 110 1.03 -5.48 -10.20
N ARG A 111 1.99 -4.77 -9.59
CA ARG A 111 2.18 -4.75 -8.13
C ARG A 111 0.96 -4.17 -7.42
N ARG A 112 0.39 -3.09 -7.96
CA ARG A 112 -0.81 -2.44 -7.42
C ARG A 112 -2.03 -3.34 -7.49
N ASP A 113 -2.31 -3.94 -8.65
CA ASP A 113 -3.44 -4.85 -8.83
C ASP A 113 -3.33 -6.06 -7.89
N ALA A 114 -2.14 -6.66 -7.79
CA ALA A 114 -1.90 -7.76 -6.87
C ALA A 114 -2.06 -7.35 -5.40
N TRP A 115 -1.71 -6.10 -5.04
CA TRP A 115 -1.94 -5.56 -3.71
C TRP A 115 -3.43 -5.38 -3.43
N GLU A 116 -4.19 -4.80 -4.36
CA GLU A 116 -5.64 -4.59 -4.21
C GLU A 116 -6.40 -5.92 -4.04
N VAL A 117 -6.04 -6.94 -4.82
CA VAL A 117 -6.60 -8.30 -4.68
C VAL A 117 -6.32 -8.89 -3.29
N ARG A 118 -5.09 -8.73 -2.78
CA ARG A 118 -4.74 -9.19 -1.42
C ARG A 118 -5.53 -8.44 -0.35
N CYS A 119 -5.66 -7.12 -0.47
CA CYS A 119 -6.45 -6.31 0.45
C CYS A 119 -7.92 -6.71 0.44
N ALA A 120 -8.52 -6.88 -0.74
CA ALA A 120 -9.91 -7.30 -0.88
C ALA A 120 -10.15 -8.68 -0.24
N LYS A 121 -9.26 -9.64 -0.48
CA LYS A 121 -9.32 -10.97 0.16
C LYS A 121 -9.21 -10.88 1.68
N ALA A 122 -8.29 -10.08 2.20
CA ALA A 122 -8.10 -9.91 3.64
C ALA A 122 -9.29 -9.22 4.32
N ARG A 123 -9.88 -8.20 3.67
CA ARG A 123 -11.11 -7.55 4.15
C ARG A 123 -12.28 -8.52 4.20
N LYS A 124 -12.48 -9.31 3.14
CA LYS A 124 -13.52 -10.35 3.13
C LYS A 124 -13.31 -11.36 4.26
N MET A 125 -12.08 -11.82 4.47
CA MET A 125 -11.77 -12.70 5.61
C MET A 125 -12.09 -12.06 6.96
N LEU A 126 -11.88 -10.74 7.10
CA LEU A 126 -12.21 -10.01 8.32
C LEU A 126 -13.72 -9.82 8.51
N GLU A 127 -14.46 -9.58 7.42
CA GLU A 127 -15.93 -9.53 7.41
C GLU A 127 -16.55 -10.89 7.77
N ASP A 128 -16.04 -11.98 7.19
CA ASP A 128 -16.47 -13.35 7.47
C ASP A 128 -16.26 -13.74 8.94
N LEU A 129 -15.30 -13.09 9.63
CA LEU A 129 -15.02 -13.28 11.06
C LEU A 129 -15.96 -12.47 11.97
N GLY A 130 -16.86 -11.65 11.43
CA GLY A 130 -17.84 -10.89 12.21
C GLY A 130 -17.23 -9.79 13.09
N GLY A 131 -16.16 -9.14 12.62
CA GLY A 131 -15.42 -8.14 13.39
C GLY A 131 -16.28 -6.97 13.89
N ALA A 132 -16.28 -6.75 15.21
CA ALA A 132 -16.81 -5.54 15.82
C ALA A 132 -15.80 -4.39 15.64
N ALA A 133 -16.11 -3.43 14.77
CA ALA A 133 -15.32 -2.22 14.64
C ALA A 133 -15.67 -1.24 15.77
N ASN A 134 -14.79 -1.12 16.77
CA ASN A 134 -14.86 -0.03 17.73
C ASN A 134 -14.08 1.16 17.17
N TRP A 135 -14.79 2.12 16.55
CA TRP A 135 -14.20 3.38 16.12
C TRP A 135 -14.15 4.34 17.30
N LYS A 136 -12.95 4.81 17.64
CA LYS A 136 -12.73 5.86 18.64
C LYS A 136 -11.78 6.89 18.05
N ASP A 137 -12.27 8.08 17.76
CA ASP A 137 -11.44 9.21 17.35
C ASP A 137 -10.79 9.82 18.59
N ALA A 138 -9.47 9.72 18.67
CA ALA A 138 -8.71 10.28 19.77
C ALA A 138 -8.81 11.82 19.82
N LYS A 139 -9.07 12.50 18.69
CA LYS A 139 -9.21 13.96 18.64
C LYS A 139 -10.52 14.45 19.28
N LEU A 140 -11.55 13.60 19.36
CA LEU A 140 -12.80 13.93 20.05
C LEU A 140 -12.68 13.82 21.58
N ASP A 141 -11.64 13.14 22.07
CA ASP A 141 -11.33 12.98 23.49
C ASP A 141 -10.30 13.99 24.00
N TRP A 142 -9.75 14.83 23.12
CA TRP A 142 -8.86 15.91 23.56
C TRP A 142 -9.76 16.95 24.24
N GLU A 143 -9.66 17.04 25.57
CA GLU A 143 -10.13 18.23 26.26
C GLU A 143 -9.39 19.42 25.63
N ASP A 144 -10.14 20.44 25.21
CA ASP A 144 -9.61 21.73 24.77
C ASP A 144 -8.85 22.33 25.96
N GLY A 145 -7.61 21.90 26.14
CA GLY A 145 -6.68 22.44 27.11
C GLY A 145 -6.27 23.82 26.63
N ASP A 146 -7.07 24.82 27.00
CA ASP A 146 -6.72 26.25 26.99
C ASP A 146 -5.55 26.49 27.98
N ASP A 147 -4.39 25.89 27.72
CA ASP A 147 -3.13 26.13 28.44
C ASP A 147 -2.29 27.20 27.72
N PHE A 148 -2.97 28.28 27.29
CA PHE A 148 -2.33 29.54 26.91
C PHE A 148 -2.80 30.66 27.85
N ASP A 149 -2.52 30.52 29.15
CA ASP A 149 -2.40 31.65 30.07
C ASP A 149 -1.65 31.21 31.35
N ALA A 150 -0.33 31.37 31.34
CA ALA A 150 0.52 31.47 32.53
C ALA A 150 1.79 32.28 32.23
#